data_AF-N1X252-F1
#
_entry.id   AF-N1X252-F1
#
_cell.length_a   1.000
_cell.length_b   1.000
_cell.length_c   1.000
_cell.angle_alpha   90.00
_cell.angle_beta   90.00
_cell.angle_gamma   90.00
#
_symmetry.space_group_name_H-M   'P 1'
#
loop_
_entity.id
_entity.type
_entity.pdbx_description
1 polymer ?
#
loop_
_entity_poly.entity_id
_entity_poly.type
_entity_poly.pdbx_seq_one_letter_code
_entity_poly.pdbx_strand_id
1 'polypeptide(L)' 'MKKVFILFVLFFLSTFSVPAGNHVKEGFQDTCFSVAREWVISQEGGINLDNVGHLLELTEYLQTTGICD' A
#
# COMPACT_ATOMS: atom_id res chain seq x y z
N MET A 1 1.15 -18.95 34.66
CA MET A 1 1.73 -18.36 33.43
C MET A 1 0.63 -18.10 32.41
N LYS A 2 -0.16 -17.01 32.54
CA LYS A 2 -1.29 -16.72 31.62
C LYS A 2 -1.54 -15.21 31.37
N LYS A 3 -0.70 -14.32 31.91
CA LYS A 3 -0.93 -12.87 31.88
C LYS A 3 0.00 -12.09 30.92
N VAL A 4 0.90 -12.76 30.22
CA VAL A 4 1.91 -12.10 29.36
C VAL A 4 1.44 -11.94 27.90
N PHE A 5 0.36 -12.61 27.48
CA PHE A 5 -0.03 -12.67 26.08
C PHE A 5 -0.76 -11.43 25.54
N ILE A 6 -1.33 -10.59 26.42
CA ILE A 6 -2.16 -9.45 26.00
C ILE A 6 -1.33 -8.20 25.68
N LEU A 7 -0.09 -8.12 26.17
CA LEU A 7 0.78 -6.96 25.94
C LEU A 7 1.48 -6.98 24.58
N PHE A 8 1.59 -8.14 23.93
CA PHE A 8 2.27 -8.27 22.64
C PHE A 8 1.41 -7.77 21.46
N VAL A 9 0.08 -7.82 21.59
CA VAL A 9 -0.86 -7.37 20.55
C VAL A 9 -0.90 -5.85 20.41
N LEU A 10 -0.69 -5.11 21.52
CA LEU A 10 -0.68 -3.64 21.50
C LEU A 10 0.67 -3.05 21.06
N PHE A 11 1.74 -3.84 21.05
CA PHE A 11 3.07 -3.38 20.62
C PHE A 11 3.30 -3.50 19.10
N PHE A 12 2.52 -4.32 18.40
CA PHE A 12 2.61 -4.46 16.94
C PHE A 12 1.87 -3.37 16.16
N LEU A 13 1.02 -2.58 16.82
CA LEU A 13 0.26 -1.50 16.17
C LEU A 13 1.00 -0.15 16.14
N SER A 14 2.12 0.01 16.86
CA SER A 14 2.85 1.28 16.97
C SER A 14 4.09 1.40 16.09
N THR A 15 4.43 0.38 15.29
CA THR A 15 5.64 0.41 14.44
C THR A 15 5.39 0.72 12.97
N PHE A 16 4.13 0.88 12.53
CA PHE A 16 3.83 1.48 11.22
C PHE A 16 3.79 3.02 11.30
N SER A 17 4.86 3.61 11.84
CA SER A 17 5.16 5.02 11.55
C SER A 17 5.99 5.05 10.28
N VAL A 18 5.32 5.10 9.12
CA VAL A 18 5.99 5.42 7.86
C VAL A 18 6.44 6.89 7.96
N PRO A 19 7.75 7.19 7.91
CA PRO A 19 8.19 8.58 7.92
C PRO A 19 7.70 9.26 6.64
N ALA A 20 6.80 10.24 6.79
CA ALA A 20 6.39 11.16 5.72
C ALA A 20 7.59 12.05 5.36
N GLY A 21 8.44 11.56 4.46
CA GLY A 21 9.65 12.22 4.01
C GLY A 21 9.55 12.59 2.54
N ASN A 22 9.35 13.89 2.26
CA ASN A 22 9.57 14.57 0.97
C ASN A 22 8.46 14.50 -0.10
N HIS A 23 7.29 15.04 0.26
CA HIS A 23 6.19 15.40 -0.64
C HIS A 23 6.48 16.58 -1.58
N VAL A 24 7.39 16.44 -2.54
CA VAL A 24 7.36 17.30 -3.77
C VAL A 24 7.56 16.48 -5.06
N LYS A 25 7.93 15.19 -4.96
CA LYS A 25 7.91 14.25 -6.11
C LYS A 25 7.16 12.94 -5.86
N GLU A 26 6.75 12.66 -4.62
CA GLU A 26 6.02 11.44 -4.22
C GLU A 26 4.52 11.46 -4.57
N GLY A 27 3.87 12.63 -4.63
CA GLY A 27 2.42 12.74 -4.82
C GLY A 27 1.89 12.21 -6.16
N PHE A 28 2.72 12.13 -7.20
CA PHE A 28 2.37 11.61 -8.53
C PHE A 28 2.47 10.07 -8.60
N GLN A 29 3.39 9.48 -7.84
CA GLN A 29 3.47 8.03 -7.74
C GLN A 29 2.35 7.48 -6.84
N ASP A 30 1.98 8.25 -5.81
CA ASP A 30 0.86 7.94 -4.93
C ASP A 30 -0.49 7.95 -5.65
N THR A 31 -0.71 8.80 -6.67
CA THR A 31 -1.97 8.79 -7.46
C THR A 31 -2.10 7.54 -8.32
N CYS A 32 -1.06 7.20 -9.10
CA CYS A 32 -1.06 5.99 -9.95
C CYS A 32 -1.22 4.72 -9.10
N PHE A 33 -0.43 4.63 -8.02
CA PHE A 33 -0.46 3.49 -7.12
C PHE A 33 -1.79 3.38 -6.38
N SER A 34 -2.38 4.51 -5.96
CA SER A 34 -3.68 4.50 -5.29
C SER A 34 -4.80 4.02 -6.23
N VAL A 35 -4.83 4.49 -7.48
CA VAL A 35 -5.82 4.05 -8.48
C VAL A 35 -5.67 2.56 -8.76
N ALA A 36 -4.43 2.10 -9.00
CA ALA A 36 -4.15 0.68 -9.21
C ALA A 36 -4.56 -0.16 -7.98
N ARG A 37 -4.25 0.32 -6.77
CA ARG A 37 -4.58 -0.34 -5.51
C ARG A 37 -6.09 -0.47 -5.30
N GLU A 38 -6.84 0.61 -5.50
CA GLU A 38 -8.29 0.59 -5.36
C GLU A 38 -8.95 -0.34 -6.37
N TRP A 39 -8.43 -0.36 -7.61
CA TRP A 39 -8.91 -1.28 -8.63
C TRP A 39 -8.65 -2.74 -8.24
N VAL A 40 -7.42 -3.09 -7.83
CA VAL A 40 -7.09 -4.47 -7.41
C VAL A 40 -7.90 -4.87 -6.18
N ILE A 41 -8.08 -4.00 -5.19
CA ILE A 41 -8.95 -4.28 -4.03
C ILE A 41 -10.40 -4.51 -4.47
N SER A 42 -10.91 -3.74 -5.43
CA SER A 42 -12.26 -3.90 -5.97
C SER A 42 -12.45 -5.23 -6.72
N GLN A 43 -11.41 -5.71 -7.42
CA GLN A 43 -11.47 -6.97 -8.15
C GLN A 43 -11.22 -8.21 -7.27
N GLU A 44 -10.29 -8.11 -6.31
CA GLU A 44 -9.76 -9.25 -5.58
C GLU A 44 -10.09 -9.25 -4.08
N GLY A 45 -10.71 -8.18 -3.58
CA GLY A 45 -11.14 -8.05 -2.17
C GLY A 45 -10.02 -7.63 -1.21
N GLY A 46 -8.79 -7.45 -1.67
CA GLY A 46 -7.66 -7.01 -0.85
C GLY A 46 -6.31 -7.12 -1.57
N ILE A 47 -5.25 -6.59 -0.96
CA ILE A 47 -3.88 -6.78 -1.42
C ILE A 47 -3.20 -7.88 -0.59
N ASN A 48 -2.60 -8.85 -1.26
CA ASN A 48 -1.85 -9.96 -0.69
C ASN A 48 -0.59 -10.25 -1.51
N LEU A 49 0.20 -11.24 -1.10
CA LEU A 49 1.45 -11.58 -1.79
C LEU A 49 1.25 -12.15 -3.19
N ASP A 50 0.07 -12.69 -3.49
CA ASP A 50 -0.23 -13.29 -4.79
C ASP A 50 -0.57 -12.22 -5.85
N ASN A 51 -1.07 -11.04 -5.42
CA ASN A 51 -1.53 -9.99 -6.32
C ASN A 51 -0.75 -8.67 -6.26
N VAL A 52 0.21 -8.55 -5.34
CA VAL A 52 1.09 -7.37 -5.25
C VAL A 52 1.90 -7.14 -6.53
N GLY A 53 2.25 -8.21 -7.25
CA GLY A 53 2.90 -8.10 -8.57
C GLY A 53 2.02 -7.40 -9.60
N HIS A 54 0.75 -7.78 -9.69
CA HIS A 54 -0.21 -7.16 -10.61
C HIS A 54 -0.47 -5.69 -10.26
N LEU A 55 -0.49 -5.35 -8.96
CA LEU A 55 -0.60 -3.97 -8.52
C LEU A 55 0.55 -3.10 -9.05
N LEU A 56 1.79 -3.60 -8.95
CA LEU A 56 2.97 -2.87 -9.42
C LEU A 56 2.97 -2.72 -10.94
N GLU A 57 2.63 -3.79 -11.67
CA GLU A 57 2.52 -3.77 -13.14
C GLU A 57 1.44 -2.78 -13.61
N LEU A 58 0.28 -2.78 -12.97
CA LEU A 58 -0.80 -1.83 -13.27
C LEU A 58 -0.40 -0.39 -12.95
N THR A 59 0.31 -0.17 -11.85
CA THR A 59 0.83 1.15 -11.48
C THR A 59 1.78 1.68 -12.55
N GLU A 60 2.72 0.86 -13.02
CA GLU A 60 3.66 1.22 -14.08
C GLU A 60 2.94 1.47 -15.41
N TYR A 61 1.94 0.66 -15.77
CA TYR A 61 1.13 0.87 -16.97
C TYR A 61 0.39 2.21 -16.95
N LEU A 62 -0.25 2.57 -15.84
CA LEU A 62 -0.98 3.84 -15.70
C LEU A 62 -0.05 5.05 -15.81
N GLN A 63 1.16 4.93 -15.24
CA GLN A 63 2.17 5.98 -15.30
C GLN A 63 2.74 6.13 -16.72
N THR A 64 3.07 5.04 -17.41
CA THR A 64 3.66 5.08 -18.76
C THR A 64 2.68 5.52 -19.84
N THR A 65 1.38 5.31 -19.63
CA THR A 65 0.32 5.73 -20.56
C THR A 65 -0.16 7.16 -20.35
N GLY A 66 0.31 7.85 -19.30
CA GLY A 66 -0.13 9.21 -18.97
C GLY A 66 -1.60 9.28 -18.54
N ILE A 67 -2.19 8.15 -18.12
CA ILE A 67 -3.54 8.12 -17.55
C ILE A 67 -3.53 8.79 -16.18
N CYS A 68 -2.40 8.70 -15.49
CA CYS A 68 -2.16 9.31 -14.20
C CYS A 68 -0.89 10.16 -14.31
N ASP A 69 -1.08 11.48 -14.38
CA ASP A 69 -0.07 12.52 -14.09
C ASP A 69 -0.50 13.18 -12.77
#